data_AF-A0A418RAT2-F1
#
_entry.id   AF-A0A418RAT2-F1
#
_cell.length_a   1.000
_cell.length_b   1.000
_cell.length_c   1.000
_cell.angle_alpha   90.00
_cell.angle_beta   90.00
_cell.angle_gamma   90.00
#
_symmetry.space_group_name_H-M   'P 1'
#
loop_
_entity.id
_entity.type
_entity.pdbx_description
1 polymer ?
#
loop_
_entity_poly.entity_id
_entity_poly.type
_entity_poly.pdbx_seq_one_letter_code
_entity_poly.pdbx_strand_id
1 'polypeptide(L)'
;MNERTCTTCGTPFTPTGIDNRHAVCRSCHSAAAHAKYHADPRARDLQIARSMNASLSHRAPGQTPVPATLMADLILSGTHCTYCRQPNARGGAGFHLDHRVRTHSLENLALCCEMCNRAKWHHSEEVFMAWLRGAAERLRSDS
;
A
#
# COMPACT_ATOMS: atom_id res chain seq x y z
N MET A 1 19.73 -18.36 25.02
CA MET A 1 18.58 -18.41 24.09
C MET A 1 18.72 -19.69 23.29
N ASN A 2 17.69 -20.52 23.22
CA ASN A 2 17.78 -21.80 22.50
C ASN A 2 17.66 -21.56 21.00
N GLU A 3 18.71 -21.91 20.27
CA GLU A 3 18.75 -21.91 18.81
C GLU A 3 17.77 -22.97 18.27
N ARG A 4 17.07 -22.65 17.17
CA ARG A 4 16.14 -23.56 16.50
C ARG A 4 16.53 -23.72 15.04
N THR A 5 16.17 -24.84 14.45
CA THR A 5 16.33 -25.10 13.02
C THR A 5 15.07 -24.70 12.26
N CYS A 6 15.20 -23.92 11.20
CA CYS A 6 14.08 -23.57 10.33
C CYS A 6 13.56 -24.80 9.58
N THR A 7 12.27 -25.10 9.69
CA THR A 7 11.62 -26.23 9.00
C THR A 7 11.52 -26.06 7.48
N THR A 8 11.68 -24.83 6.97
CA THR A 8 11.62 -24.55 5.52
C THR A 8 12.99 -24.58 4.86
N CYS A 9 14.01 -23.95 5.45
CA CYS A 9 15.33 -23.80 4.82
C CYS A 9 16.47 -24.51 5.57
N GLY A 10 16.20 -25.14 6.72
CA GLY A 10 17.21 -25.83 7.53
C GLY A 10 18.20 -24.92 8.26
N THR A 11 18.14 -23.60 8.05
CA THR A 11 19.09 -22.67 8.69
C THR A 11 18.80 -22.52 10.18
N PRO A 12 19.82 -22.55 11.05
CA PRO A 12 19.69 -22.19 12.45
C PRO A 12 19.24 -20.74 12.61
N PHE A 13 18.36 -20.47 13.58
CA PHE A 13 17.92 -19.12 13.90
C PHE A 13 17.57 -18.97 15.38
N THR A 14 17.70 -17.74 15.88
CA THR A 14 17.25 -17.35 17.22
C THR A 14 15.83 -16.79 17.12
N PRO A 15 14.83 -17.39 17.76
CA PRO A 15 13.47 -16.84 17.77
C PRO A 15 13.45 -15.46 18.44
N THR A 16 12.86 -14.45 17.80
CA THR A 16 12.52 -13.21 18.50
C THR A 16 11.14 -13.38 19.13
N GLY A 17 10.85 -12.75 20.27
CA GLY A 17 9.71 -13.08 21.15
C GLY A 17 8.30 -13.07 20.52
N ILE A 18 8.15 -12.57 19.29
CA ILE A 18 6.90 -12.60 18.49
C ILE A 18 6.81 -13.90 17.64
N ASP A 19 7.95 -14.48 17.28
CA ASP A 19 8.09 -15.58 16.31
C ASP A 19 8.02 -16.98 16.96
N ASN A 20 7.89 -17.05 18.29
CA ASN A 20 8.03 -18.32 19.04
C ASN A 20 6.98 -19.39 18.70
N ARG A 21 5.91 -19.03 18.01
CA ARG A 21 4.85 -19.94 17.54
C ARG A 21 5.20 -20.68 16.25
N HIS A 22 6.17 -20.20 15.48
CA HIS A 22 6.48 -20.72 14.15
C HIS A 22 7.90 -21.30 14.12
N ALA A 23 8.05 -22.55 13.67
CA ALA A 23 9.35 -23.21 13.51
C ALA A 23 10.05 -22.78 12.21
N VAL A 24 10.04 -21.48 11.90
CA VAL A 24 10.47 -20.94 10.61
C VAL A 24 11.27 -19.66 10.82
N CYS A 25 12.39 -19.51 10.12
CA CYS A 25 13.21 -18.30 10.23
C CYS A 25 12.50 -17.08 9.63
N ARG A 26 12.92 -15.87 10.05
CA ARG A 26 12.32 -14.59 9.61
C ARG A 26 12.29 -14.44 8.08
N SER A 27 13.34 -14.87 7.39
CA SER A 27 13.43 -14.77 5.92
C SER A 27 12.40 -15.66 5.24
N CYS A 28 12.26 -16.92 5.68
CA CYS A 28 11.26 -17.83 5.13
C CYS A 28 9.84 -17.38 5.45
N HIS A 29 9.59 -16.90 6.67
CA HIS A 29 8.31 -16.32 7.05
C HIS A 29 7.96 -15.10 6.19
N SER A 30 8.91 -14.19 5.99
CA SER A 30 8.75 -13.00 5.13
C SER A 30 8.47 -13.39 3.68
N ALA A 31 9.20 -14.36 3.14
CA ALA A 31 8.99 -14.86 1.78
C ALA A 31 7.59 -15.48 1.61
N ALA A 32 7.14 -16.30 2.57
CA ALA A 32 5.80 -16.88 2.57
C ALA A 32 4.71 -15.81 2.69
N ALA A 33 4.89 -14.82 3.57
CA ALA A 33 3.97 -13.70 3.72
C ALA A 33 3.88 -12.88 2.43
N HIS A 34 5.02 -12.61 1.78
CA HIS A 34 5.09 -11.91 0.51
C HIS A 34 4.40 -12.71 -0.61
N ALA A 35 4.63 -14.01 -0.71
CA ALA A 35 3.95 -14.88 -1.67
C ALA A 35 2.43 -14.85 -1.46
N LYS A 36 1.96 -14.97 -0.21
CA LYS A 36 0.53 -14.87 0.12
C LYS A 36 -0.05 -13.51 -0.25
N TYR A 37 0.67 -12.43 0.01
CA TYR A 37 0.26 -11.06 -0.28
C TYR A 37 0.04 -10.81 -1.79
N HIS A 38 0.81 -11.48 -2.65
CA HIS A 38 0.66 -11.36 -4.12
C HIS A 38 -0.27 -12.39 -4.74
N ALA A 39 -0.52 -13.52 -4.07
CA ALA A 39 -1.36 -14.60 -4.60
C ALA A 39 -2.86 -14.26 -4.64
N ASP A 40 -3.34 -13.39 -3.74
CA ASP A 40 -4.74 -12.97 -3.66
C ASP A 40 -4.85 -11.43 -3.61
N PRO A 41 -5.02 -10.78 -4.79
CA PRO A 41 -5.15 -9.33 -4.87
C PRO A 41 -6.30 -8.78 -4.03
N ARG A 42 -7.41 -9.52 -3.90
CA ARG A 42 -8.57 -9.05 -3.13
C ARG A 42 -8.29 -9.08 -1.64
N ALA A 43 -7.71 -10.16 -1.12
CA ALA A 43 -7.33 -10.24 0.27
C ALA A 43 -6.30 -9.17 0.65
N ARG A 44 -5.33 -8.92 -0.24
CA ARG A 44 -4.35 -7.84 -0.12
C ARG A 44 -5.01 -6.47 0.02
N ASP A 45 -5.91 -6.14 -0.89
CA ASP A 45 -6.52 -4.80 -0.94
C ASP A 45 -7.50 -4.58 0.22
N LEU A 46 -8.18 -5.64 0.67
CA LEU A 46 -8.95 -5.62 1.93
C LEU A 46 -8.04 -5.37 3.14
N GLN A 47 -6.85 -5.96 3.18
CA GLN A 47 -5.88 -5.71 4.26
C GLN A 47 -5.42 -4.25 4.26
N ILE A 48 -5.11 -3.67 3.09
CA ILE A 48 -4.76 -2.25 2.94
C ILE A 48 -5.90 -1.36 3.46
N ALA A 49 -7.12 -1.60 2.98
CA ALA A 49 -8.29 -0.81 3.37
C ALA A 49 -8.56 -0.85 4.88
N ARG A 50 -8.47 -2.03 5.50
CA ARG A 50 -8.60 -2.18 6.96
C ARG A 50 -7.51 -1.43 7.72
N SER A 51 -6.27 -1.48 7.25
CA SER A 51 -5.14 -0.77 7.86
C SER A 51 -5.31 0.75 7.77
N MET A 52 -5.82 1.25 6.64
CA MET A 52 -6.17 2.67 6.48
C MET A 52 -7.24 3.07 7.49
N ASN A 53 -8.34 2.32 7.61
CA ASN A 53 -9.40 2.59 8.58
C ASN A 53 -8.91 2.56 10.03
N ALA A 54 -8.07 1.57 10.37
CA ALA A 54 -7.47 1.48 11.70
C ALA A 54 -6.55 2.67 12.01
N SER A 55 -5.94 3.28 10.99
CA SER A 55 -5.09 4.47 11.18
C SER A 55 -5.91 5.75 11.42
N LEU A 56 -7.18 5.79 10.99
CA LEU A 56 -8.04 6.97 11.17
C LEU A 56 -8.37 7.22 12.63
N SER A 57 -8.61 6.17 13.41
CA SER A 57 -8.96 6.30 14.84
C SER A 57 -7.90 7.09 15.61
N HIS A 58 -6.63 7.00 15.19
CA HIS A 58 -5.51 7.72 15.79
C HIS A 58 -5.23 9.08 15.16
N ARG A 59 -5.41 9.22 13.84
CA ARG A 59 -4.96 10.41 13.08
C ARG A 59 -6.05 11.44 12.81
N ALA A 60 -7.31 11.03 12.83
CA ALA A 60 -8.45 11.85 12.47
C ALA A 60 -9.70 11.42 13.28
N PRO A 61 -9.70 11.65 14.60
CA PRO A 61 -10.82 11.29 15.45
C PRO A 61 -12.10 11.98 14.97
N GLY A 62 -13.22 11.24 14.95
CA GLY A 62 -14.53 11.72 14.50
C GLY A 62 -14.84 11.49 13.01
N GLN A 63 -13.89 11.03 12.21
CA GLN A 63 -14.18 10.61 10.83
C GLN A 63 -14.80 9.21 10.79
N THR A 64 -15.78 9.02 9.90
CA THR A 64 -16.44 7.72 9.70
C THR A 64 -15.60 6.84 8.78
N PRO A 65 -15.26 5.60 9.16
CA PRO A 65 -14.53 4.68 8.28
C PRO A 65 -15.31 4.37 6.99
N VAL A 66 -14.63 4.38 5.84
CA VAL A 66 -15.21 3.89 4.58
C VAL A 66 -15.24 2.35 4.60
N PRO A 67 -16.31 1.67 4.14
CA PRO A 67 -16.33 0.21 4.08
C PRO A 67 -15.12 -0.36 3.33
N ALA A 68 -14.39 -1.27 3.98
CA ALA A 68 -13.14 -1.81 3.42
C ALA A 68 -13.34 -2.54 2.08
N THR A 69 -14.53 -3.10 1.85
CA THR A 69 -14.90 -3.72 0.57
C THR A 69 -14.96 -2.71 -0.56
N LEU A 70 -15.58 -1.55 -0.35
CA LEU A 70 -15.66 -0.48 -1.36
C LEU A 70 -14.26 0.07 -1.70
N MET A 71 -13.40 0.21 -0.69
CA MET A 71 -12.01 0.62 -0.91
C MET A 71 -11.22 -0.42 -1.69
N ALA A 72 -11.37 -1.71 -1.36
CA ALA A 72 -10.70 -2.79 -2.09
C ALA A 72 -11.21 -2.86 -3.54
N ASP A 73 -12.51 -2.73 -3.76
CA ASP A 73 -13.10 -2.71 -5.10
C ASP A 73 -12.57 -1.53 -5.92
N LEU A 74 -12.40 -0.34 -5.31
CA LEU A 74 -11.79 0.83 -5.97
C LEU A 74 -10.34 0.56 -6.43
N ILE A 75 -9.54 -0.15 -5.63
CA ILE A 75 -8.16 -0.52 -6.00
C ILE A 75 -8.16 -1.54 -7.14
N LEU A 76 -9.01 -2.56 -7.07
CA LEU A 76 -9.07 -3.65 -8.04
C LEU A 76 -9.66 -3.20 -9.38
N SER A 77 -10.68 -2.34 -9.37
CA SER A 77 -11.38 -1.91 -10.58
C SER A 77 -10.68 -0.75 -11.29
N GLY A 78 -9.83 -0.01 -10.57
CA GLY A 78 -9.18 1.16 -11.15
C GLY A 78 -8.10 0.76 -12.14
N THR A 79 -8.16 1.34 -13.34
CA THR A 79 -7.32 0.93 -14.48
C THR A 79 -6.01 1.71 -14.57
N HIS A 80 -5.93 2.90 -13.97
CA HIS A 80 -4.79 3.81 -14.07
C HIS A 80 -4.61 4.62 -12.79
N CYS A 81 -3.38 5.12 -12.60
CA CYS A 81 -3.10 6.10 -11.57
C CYS A 81 -3.85 7.40 -11.86
N THR A 82 -4.54 7.93 -10.86
CA THR A 82 -5.25 9.22 -10.97
C THR A 82 -4.33 10.34 -11.42
N TYR A 83 -3.08 10.33 -10.94
CA TYR A 83 -2.13 11.43 -11.14
C TYR A 83 -1.28 11.27 -12.40
N CYS A 84 -0.43 10.25 -12.46
CA CYS A 84 0.51 10.07 -13.58
C CYS A 84 -0.05 9.24 -14.73
N ARG A 85 -1.30 8.76 -14.63
CA ARG A 85 -1.97 7.94 -15.65
C ARG A 85 -1.26 6.62 -16.00
N GLN A 86 -0.24 6.21 -15.25
CA GLN A 86 0.38 4.88 -15.38
C GLN A 86 -0.68 3.77 -15.20
N PRO A 87 -0.65 2.71 -16.04
CA PRO A 87 -1.64 1.64 -15.97
C PRO A 87 -1.49 0.81 -14.68
N ASN A 88 -2.62 0.42 -14.10
CA ASN A 88 -2.70 -0.53 -13.00
C ASN A 88 -2.60 -1.97 -13.52
N ALA A 89 -1.51 -2.29 -14.21
CA ALA A 89 -1.34 -3.55 -14.94
C ALA A 89 -1.21 -4.80 -14.04
N ARG A 90 -1.05 -4.62 -12.72
CA ARG A 90 -0.82 -5.70 -11.75
C ARG A 90 -1.98 -5.88 -10.76
N GLY A 91 -3.18 -5.48 -11.17
CA GLY A 91 -4.41 -5.65 -10.39
C GLY A 91 -4.29 -5.09 -8.98
N GLY A 92 -3.79 -3.85 -8.84
CA GLY A 92 -3.62 -3.14 -7.57
C GLY A 92 -2.24 -3.25 -6.93
N ALA A 93 -1.37 -4.18 -7.35
CA ALA A 93 -0.04 -4.29 -6.76
C ALA A 93 0.81 -3.05 -7.07
N GLY A 94 1.29 -2.36 -6.02
CA GLY A 94 2.00 -1.08 -6.14
C GLY A 94 1.09 0.14 -6.30
N PHE A 95 -0.21 -0.04 -6.09
CA PHE A 95 -1.20 1.04 -6.04
C PHE A 95 -1.76 1.20 -4.63
N HIS A 96 -2.17 2.42 -4.32
CA HIS A 96 -2.67 2.85 -3.03
C HIS A 96 -3.87 3.79 -3.20
N LEU A 97 -4.61 3.99 -2.13
CA LEU A 97 -5.62 5.04 -2.03
C LEU A 97 -5.01 6.24 -1.31
N ASP A 98 -4.90 7.35 -2.02
CA ASP A 98 -4.45 8.64 -1.50
C ASP A 98 -5.65 9.52 -1.15
N HIS A 99 -5.49 10.35 -0.12
CA HIS A 99 -6.48 11.34 0.27
C HIS A 99 -6.24 12.65 -0.50
N ARG A 100 -7.17 13.06 -1.37
CA ARG A 100 -7.03 14.32 -2.13
C ARG A 100 -7.02 15.54 -1.20
N VAL A 101 -7.93 15.54 -0.22
CA VAL A 101 -7.94 16.44 0.95
C VAL A 101 -7.95 15.68 2.27
N ARG A 102 -7.87 16.34 3.44
CA ARG A 102 -7.73 15.68 4.76
C ARG A 102 -9.02 15.04 5.33
N THR A 103 -9.96 14.64 4.49
CA THR A 103 -11.22 13.98 4.89
C THR A 103 -11.26 12.54 4.40
N HIS A 104 -11.73 11.60 5.20
CA HIS A 104 -11.84 10.21 4.81
C HIS A 104 -13.27 9.92 4.33
N SER A 105 -13.46 9.99 3.02
CA SER A 105 -14.69 9.57 2.33
C SER A 105 -14.30 8.89 1.03
N LEU A 106 -15.19 8.08 0.46
CA LEU A 106 -14.90 7.33 -0.75
C LEU A 106 -14.59 8.27 -1.94
N GLU A 107 -15.32 9.38 -2.03
CA GLU A 107 -15.18 10.41 -3.07
C GLU A 107 -13.84 11.14 -3.01
N ASN A 108 -13.24 11.21 -1.81
CA ASN A 108 -11.96 11.87 -1.59
C ASN A 108 -10.75 10.93 -1.74
N LEU A 109 -10.99 9.63 -1.90
CA LEU A 109 -9.93 8.65 -2.12
C LEU A 109 -9.60 8.57 -3.62
N ALA A 110 -8.33 8.81 -3.95
CA ALA A 110 -7.79 8.69 -5.30
C ALA A 110 -6.93 7.43 -5.41
N LEU A 111 -7.24 6.56 -6.37
CA LEU A 111 -6.33 5.47 -6.72
C LEU A 111 -5.07 6.04 -7.36
N CYS A 112 -3.90 5.75 -6.80
CA CYS A 112 -2.61 6.20 -7.34
C CYS A 112 -1.51 5.16 -7.16
N CYS A 113 -0.47 5.23 -7.99
CA CYS A 113 0.70 4.37 -7.82
C CYS A 113 1.50 4.80 -6.58
N GLU A 114 2.30 3.87 -6.04
CA GLU A 114 3.15 4.11 -4.86
C GLU A 114 4.05 5.34 -5.02
N MET A 115 4.64 5.52 -6.21
CA MET A 115 5.51 6.66 -6.49
C MET A 115 4.77 7.99 -6.35
N CYS A 116 3.57 8.11 -6.93
CA CYS A 116 2.79 9.34 -6.83
C CYS A 116 2.26 9.56 -5.41
N ASN A 117 1.80 8.50 -4.74
CA ASN A 117 1.36 8.59 -3.35
C ASN A 117 2.48 9.14 -2.44
N ARG A 118 3.69 8.59 -2.60
CA ARG A 118 4.88 9.01 -1.84
C ARG A 118 5.32 10.42 -2.20
N ALA A 119 5.30 10.80 -3.48
CA ALA A 119 5.71 12.11 -3.95
C ALA A 119 4.73 13.22 -3.52
N LYS A 120 3.42 12.95 -3.55
CA LYS A 120 2.42 13.90 -3.06
C LYS A 120 2.53 14.10 -1.56
N TRP A 121 2.68 13.02 -0.79
CA TRP A 121 2.79 13.04 0.68
C TRP A 121 1.72 13.91 1.36
N HIS A 122 2.05 15.15 1.74
CA HIS A 122 1.17 16.08 2.45
C HIS A 122 0.76 17.28 1.61
N HIS A 123 1.25 17.39 0.37
CA HIS A 123 0.87 18.44 -0.55
C HIS A 123 -0.60 18.28 -0.97
N SER A 124 -1.26 19.40 -1.23
CA SER A 124 -2.58 19.37 -1.86
C SER A 124 -2.47 18.77 -3.26
N GLU A 125 -3.58 18.22 -3.75
CA GLU A 125 -3.65 17.71 -5.13
C GLU A 125 -3.21 18.78 -6.15
N GLU A 126 -3.65 20.02 -5.98
CA GLU A 126 -3.29 21.13 -6.87
C GLU A 126 -1.78 21.38 -6.95
N VAL A 127 -1.12 21.50 -5.78
CA VAL A 127 0.33 21.74 -5.69
C VAL A 127 1.09 20.58 -6.32
N PHE A 128 0.68 19.34 -6.00
CA PHE A 128 1.32 18.16 -6.54
C PHE A 128 1.17 18.06 -8.07
N MET A 129 -0.03 18.33 -8.59
CA MET A 129 -0.28 18.27 -10.03
C MET A 129 0.44 19.39 -10.80
N ALA A 130 0.58 20.59 -10.20
CA ALA A 130 1.39 21.66 -10.78
C ALA A 130 2.87 21.26 -10.87
N TRP A 131 3.43 20.69 -9.79
CA TRP A 131 4.79 20.17 -9.78
C TRP A 131 5.00 19.05 -10.82
N LEU A 132 4.07 18.10 -10.90
CA LEU A 132 4.15 16.97 -11.82
C LEU A 132 4.13 17.42 -13.28
N ARG A 133 3.28 18.39 -13.64
CA ARG A 133 3.24 18.98 -14.98
C ARG A 133 4.56 19.66 -15.33
N GLY A 134 5.08 20.50 -14.43
CA GLY A 134 6.35 21.19 -14.65
C GLY A 134 7.53 20.22 -14.78
N ALA A 135 7.53 19.10 -14.03
CA ALA A 135 8.53 18.05 -14.18
C ALA A 135 8.45 17.37 -15.55
N ALA A 136 7.24 17.02 -15.99
CA ALA A 136 7.02 16.42 -17.31
C ALA A 136 7.41 17.36 -18.46
N GLU A 137 7.18 18.67 -18.32
CA GLU A 137 7.60 19.68 -19.30
C GLU A 137 9.11 19.75 -19.43
N ARG A 138 9.85 19.84 -18.33
CA ARG A 138 11.33 19.88 -18.35
C ARG A 138 11.93 18.66 -19.04
N LEU A 139 11.44 17.47 -18.71
CA LEU A 139 11.92 16.23 -19.33
C LEU A 139 11.68 16.18 -20.84
N ARG A 140 10.61 16.81 -21.34
CA ARG A 140 10.35 16.92 -22.79
C ARG A 140 11.25 17.95 -23.46
N SER A 141 11.61 19.02 -22.78
CA SER A 141 12.50 20.07 -23.32
C SER A 141 13.98 19.65 -23.37
N ASP A 142 14.35 18.65 -22.56
CA ASP A 142 15.72 18.09 -22.51
C ASP A 142 15.90 16.84 -23.43
N SER A 143 14.86 16.46 -24.20
CA SER A 143 14.85 15.34 -25.16
C SER A 143 14.86 15.85 -26.60
#